data_AF-A0A6N8JD10-F1
#
_entry.id   AF-A0A6N8JD10-F1
#
_cell.length_a   1.000
_cell.length_b   1.000
_cell.length_c   1.000
_cell.angle_alpha   90.00
_cell.angle_beta   90.00
_cell.angle_gamma   90.00
#
_symmetry.space_group_name_H-M   'P 1'
#
loop_
_entity.id
_entity.type
_entity.pdbx_description
1 polymer ?
#
loop_
_entity_poly.entity_id
_entity_poly.type
_entity_poly.pdbx_seq_one_letter_code
_entity_poly.pdbx_strand_id
1 'polypeptide(L)'
;MSTSFVDYKENGFWIDDDILAITLAYIYKILLDSKDKSNWMIEMQELFKENGKGLFRGFTHLQLNDFLINEERETIFYEIIKETRNLIISKGDIIDVEELNNLLFDTELKDVWKGRIEALRILKVIDYLEMLVKGEIKIKVSDPIDYFF
;
A
#
# COMPACT_ATOMS: atom_id res chain seq x y z
N MET A 1 0.87 -13.20 -12.72
CA MET A 1 0.98 -11.97 -11.91
C MET A 1 -0.15 -11.08 -12.35
N SER A 2 -1.03 -10.75 -11.42
CA SER A 2 -2.13 -9.82 -11.66
C SER A 2 -1.66 -8.43 -11.26
N THR A 3 -2.14 -7.42 -11.96
CA THR A 3 -1.73 -6.03 -11.74
C THR A 3 -2.97 -5.16 -11.55
N SER A 4 -2.87 -4.21 -10.63
CA SER A 4 -3.90 -3.19 -10.40
C SER A 4 -3.35 -1.81 -10.70
N PHE A 5 -4.25 -0.89 -11.08
CA PHE A 5 -3.92 0.52 -11.28
C PHE A 5 -4.26 1.29 -10.01
N VAL A 6 -3.24 1.89 -9.40
CA VAL A 6 -3.39 2.74 -8.22
C VAL A 6 -3.48 4.19 -8.68
N ASP A 7 -4.58 4.87 -8.39
CA ASP A 7 -4.86 6.20 -8.91
C ASP A 7 -5.24 7.25 -7.84
N TYR A 8 -4.96 8.50 -8.19
CA TYR A 8 -5.32 9.70 -7.45
C TYR A 8 -5.32 10.92 -8.39
N LYS A 9 -6.33 11.79 -8.28
CA LYS A 9 -6.51 13.00 -9.12
C LYS A 9 -6.21 12.73 -10.60
N GLU A 10 -6.87 11.71 -11.16
CA GLU A 10 -6.81 11.27 -12.58
C GLU A 10 -5.49 10.65 -13.06
N ASN A 11 -4.46 10.58 -12.22
CA ASN A 11 -3.18 9.96 -12.54
C ASN A 11 -2.95 8.74 -11.66
N GLY A 12 -2.02 7.86 -12.02
CA GLY A 12 -1.77 6.65 -11.27
C GLY A 12 -0.60 5.84 -11.79
N PHE A 13 -0.41 4.64 -11.27
CA PHE A 13 0.61 3.71 -11.77
C PHE A 13 0.12 2.27 -11.66
N TRP A 14 0.68 1.42 -12.53
CA TRP A 14 0.43 -0.03 -12.50
C TRP A 14 1.38 -0.71 -11.54
N ILE A 15 0.89 -1.71 -10.80
CA ILE A 15 1.68 -2.45 -9.82
C ILE A 15 1.20 -3.91 -9.70
N ASP A 16 2.12 -4.83 -9.43
CA ASP A 16 1.81 -6.21 -9.07
C ASP A 16 1.03 -6.29 -7.76
N ASP A 17 -0.08 -7.02 -7.78
CA ASP A 17 -1.02 -7.08 -6.66
C ASP A 17 -0.43 -7.68 -5.40
N ASP A 18 0.50 -8.63 -5.52
CA ASP A 18 1.11 -9.27 -4.36
C ASP A 18 2.00 -8.25 -3.63
N ILE A 19 2.78 -7.42 -4.35
CA ILE A 19 3.56 -6.33 -3.76
C ILE A 19 2.65 -5.26 -3.17
N LEU A 20 1.59 -4.88 -3.89
CA LEU A 20 0.65 -3.87 -3.43
C LEU A 20 -0.03 -4.32 -2.13
N ALA A 21 -0.54 -5.55 -2.07
CA ALA A 21 -1.18 -6.09 -0.88
C ALA A 21 -0.23 -6.13 0.33
N ILE A 22 1.03 -6.57 0.16
CA ILE A 22 2.03 -6.52 1.24
C ILE A 22 2.26 -5.07 1.70
N THR A 23 2.38 -4.14 0.75
CA THR A 23 2.56 -2.71 1.07
C THR A 23 1.38 -2.17 1.90
N LEU A 24 0.15 -2.49 1.49
CA LEU A 24 -1.07 -2.09 2.20
C LEU A 24 -1.17 -2.71 3.59
N ALA A 25 -0.73 -3.95 3.79
CA ALA A 25 -0.68 -4.59 5.11
C ALA A 25 0.25 -3.83 6.07
N TYR A 26 1.39 -3.34 5.59
CA TYR A 26 2.28 -2.49 6.38
C TYR A 26 1.68 -1.11 6.67
N ILE A 27 1.05 -0.46 5.68
CA ILE A 27 0.37 0.83 5.90
C ILE A 27 -0.76 0.67 6.91
N TYR A 28 -1.56 -0.40 6.79
CA TYR A 28 -2.61 -0.72 7.75
C TYR A 28 -2.03 -0.87 9.17
N LYS A 29 -0.86 -1.49 9.34
CA LYS A 29 -0.23 -1.64 10.66
C LYS A 29 0.09 -0.29 11.28
N ILE A 30 0.66 0.63 10.51
CA ILE A 30 0.90 2.01 10.97
C ILE A 30 -0.41 2.72 11.33
N LEU A 31 -1.41 2.58 10.46
CA LEU A 31 -2.76 3.10 10.73
C LEU A 31 -3.36 2.48 11.99
N LEU A 32 -3.12 1.19 12.28
CA LEU A 32 -3.64 0.48 13.45
C LEU A 32 -3.08 1.06 14.74
N ASP A 33 -1.78 1.34 14.78
CA ASP A 33 -1.06 1.82 15.95
C ASP A 33 -1.27 3.33 16.24
N SER A 34 -1.89 4.07 15.32
CA SER A 34 -2.22 5.49 15.51
C SER A 34 -3.29 5.69 16.60
N LYS A 35 -3.03 6.58 17.56
CA LYS A 35 -3.88 6.79 18.75
C LYS A 35 -5.11 7.66 18.49
N ASP A 36 -5.01 8.63 17.59
CA ASP A 36 -6.05 9.63 17.34
C ASP A 36 -6.56 9.53 15.89
N LYS A 37 -7.42 8.54 15.63
CA LYS A 37 -7.99 8.32 14.30
C LYS A 37 -9.29 9.06 14.12
N SER A 38 -9.32 9.88 13.09
CA SER A 38 -10.57 10.41 12.53
C SER A 38 -11.32 9.34 11.72
N ASN A 39 -12.62 9.52 11.46
CA ASN A 39 -13.44 8.53 10.77
C ASN A 39 -12.88 8.10 9.41
N TRP A 40 -12.37 9.05 8.62
CA TRP A 40 -11.81 8.72 7.29
C TRP A 40 -10.56 7.84 7.39
N MET A 41 -9.77 7.98 8.46
CA MET A 41 -8.61 7.11 8.71
C MET A 41 -9.05 5.70 9.08
N ILE A 42 -10.16 5.56 9.82
CA ILE A 42 -10.74 4.26 10.18
C ILE A 42 -11.27 3.57 8.92
N GLU A 43 -11.97 4.30 8.04
CA GLU A 43 -12.47 3.77 6.77
C GLU A 43 -11.32 3.36 5.83
N MET A 44 -10.30 4.21 5.68
CA MET A 44 -9.09 3.87 4.92
C MET A 44 -8.38 2.66 5.51
N GLN A 45 -8.28 2.60 6.84
CA GLN A 45 -7.69 1.47 7.55
C GLN A 45 -8.40 0.17 7.19
N GLU A 46 -9.72 0.10 7.28
CA GLU A 46 -10.46 -1.13 6.92
C GLU A 46 -10.33 -1.46 5.42
N LEU A 47 -10.35 -0.47 4.52
CA LEU A 47 -10.10 -0.72 3.11
C LEU A 47 -8.71 -1.33 2.86
N PHE A 48 -7.67 -0.81 3.53
CA PHE A 48 -6.30 -1.27 3.36
C PHE A 48 -6.08 -2.62 4.02
N LYS A 49 -6.78 -2.91 5.13
CA LYS A 49 -6.83 -4.25 5.73
C LYS A 49 -7.36 -5.28 4.75
N GLU A 50 -8.50 -5.02 4.11
CA GLU A 50 -9.12 -5.97 3.20
C GLU A 50 -8.25 -6.20 1.95
N ASN A 51 -7.71 -5.15 1.36
CA ASN A 51 -6.81 -5.27 0.21
C ASN A 51 -5.44 -5.87 0.60
N GLY A 52 -4.97 -5.64 1.83
CA GLY A 52 -3.71 -6.15 2.35
C GLY A 52 -3.70 -7.66 2.65
N LYS A 53 -4.86 -8.33 2.64
CA LYS A 53 -4.96 -9.79 2.81
C LYS A 53 -4.43 -10.59 1.62
N GLY A 54 -4.17 -9.96 0.46
CA GLY A 54 -3.70 -10.64 -0.75
C GLY A 54 -4.76 -11.49 -1.45
N LEU A 55 -6.04 -11.32 -1.11
CA LEU A 55 -7.16 -12.10 -1.67
C LEU A 55 -7.77 -11.48 -2.94
N PHE A 56 -7.51 -10.19 -3.19
CA PHE A 56 -8.13 -9.42 -4.27
C PHE A 56 -7.15 -9.18 -5.42
N ARG A 57 -6.95 -10.19 -6.27
CA ARG A 57 -6.08 -10.08 -7.46
C ARG A 57 -6.83 -9.47 -8.65
N GLY A 58 -6.29 -8.40 -9.22
CA GLY A 58 -6.77 -7.69 -10.40
C GLY A 58 -7.91 -6.70 -10.13
N PHE A 59 -8.25 -6.47 -8.85
CA PHE A 59 -9.41 -5.67 -8.44
C PHE A 59 -9.11 -4.78 -7.22
N THR A 60 -7.83 -4.50 -6.92
CA THR A 60 -7.48 -3.59 -5.83
C THR A 60 -7.66 -2.14 -6.28
N HIS A 61 -8.51 -1.41 -5.58
CA HIS A 61 -8.70 0.02 -5.77
C HIS A 61 -8.61 0.74 -4.42
N LEU A 62 -7.69 1.70 -4.30
CA LEU A 62 -7.37 2.34 -3.02
C LEU A 62 -8.30 3.49 -2.66
N GLN A 63 -9.14 3.96 -3.61
CA GLN A 63 -10.08 5.06 -3.40
C GLN A 63 -9.44 6.31 -2.78
N LEU A 64 -8.19 6.63 -3.16
CA LEU A 64 -7.44 7.74 -2.55
C LEU A 64 -8.16 9.08 -2.69
N ASN A 65 -8.93 9.27 -3.77
CA ASN A 65 -9.75 10.47 -3.98
C ASN A 65 -10.85 10.66 -2.92
N ASP A 66 -11.36 9.58 -2.33
CA ASP A 66 -12.42 9.63 -1.31
C ASP A 66 -11.85 10.02 0.06
N PHE A 67 -10.59 9.68 0.31
CA PHE A 67 -9.94 9.95 1.59
C PHE A 67 -9.12 11.24 1.60
N LEU A 68 -8.32 11.48 0.56
CA LEU A 68 -7.35 12.58 0.47
C LEU A 68 -7.97 13.82 -0.20
N ILE A 69 -9.04 14.33 0.41
CA ILE A 69 -9.88 15.40 -0.16
C ILE A 69 -9.33 16.82 0.07
N ASN A 70 -8.31 16.97 0.91
CA ASN A 70 -7.71 18.27 1.24
C ASN A 70 -6.23 18.10 1.67
N GLU A 71 -5.52 19.21 1.71
CA GLU A 71 -4.08 19.26 2.02
C GLU A 71 -3.74 18.73 3.43
N GLU A 72 -4.61 18.92 4.41
CA GLU A 72 -4.43 18.38 5.76
C GLU A 72 -4.39 16.85 5.75
N ARG A 73 -5.34 16.20 5.06
CA ARG A 73 -5.38 14.74 4.94
C ARG A 73 -4.25 14.19 4.09
N GLU A 74 -3.87 14.89 3.02
CA GLU A 74 -2.67 14.57 2.23
C GLU A 74 -1.42 14.59 3.14
N THR A 75 -1.27 15.62 3.98
CA THR A 75 -0.16 15.75 4.93
C THR A 75 -0.12 14.59 5.93
N ILE A 76 -1.26 14.23 6.52
CA ILE A 76 -1.36 13.10 7.44
C ILE A 76 -0.99 11.79 6.73
N PHE A 77 -1.48 11.60 5.50
CA PHE A 77 -1.15 10.43 4.69
C PHE A 77 0.35 10.36 4.38
N TYR A 78 1.02 11.47 4.10
CA TYR A 78 2.48 11.48 3.92
C TYR A 78 3.23 11.01 5.16
N GLU A 79 2.83 11.46 6.36
CA GLU A 79 3.48 10.98 7.59
C GLU A 79 3.26 9.47 7.79
N ILE A 80 2.07 8.94 7.48
CA ILE A 80 1.80 7.50 7.50
C ILE A 80 2.73 6.74 6.52
N ILE A 81 2.86 7.23 5.29
CA ILE A 81 3.72 6.63 4.25
C ILE A 81 5.20 6.67 4.69
N LYS A 82 5.63 7.76 5.32
CA LYS A 82 6.99 7.92 5.84
C LYS A 82 7.28 7.02 7.05
N GLU A 83 6.33 6.88 7.98
CA GLU A 83 6.44 5.91 9.07
C GLU A 83 6.49 4.47 8.54
N THR A 84 5.66 4.17 7.53
CA THR A 84 5.70 2.88 6.83
C THR A 84 7.07 2.63 6.21
N ARG A 85 7.63 3.62 5.50
CA ARG A 85 8.98 3.55 4.93
C ARG A 85 10.03 3.20 5.99
N ASN A 86 10.01 3.91 7.12
CA ASN A 86 10.96 3.68 8.20
C ASN A 86 10.82 2.27 8.80
N LEU A 87 9.59 1.78 8.94
CA LEU A 87 9.33 0.41 9.38
C LEU A 87 9.93 -0.60 8.39
N ILE A 88 9.72 -0.44 7.08
CA ILE A 88 10.30 -1.32 6.06
C ILE A 88 11.83 -1.28 6.09
N ILE A 89 12.44 -0.09 6.17
CA ILE A 89 13.90 0.05 6.29
C ILE A 89 14.43 -0.72 7.51
N SER A 90 13.71 -0.68 8.63
CA SER A 90 14.11 -1.39 9.86
C SER A 90 14.08 -2.92 9.73
N LYS A 91 13.43 -3.46 8.70
CA LYS A 91 13.40 -4.92 8.42
C LYS A 91 14.64 -5.42 7.70
N GLY A 92 15.48 -4.53 7.17
CA GLY A 92 16.63 -4.89 6.35
C GLY A 92 16.23 -5.20 4.90
N ASP A 93 17.11 -5.87 4.16
CA ASP A 93 16.98 -6.01 2.71
C ASP A 93 15.93 -7.03 2.28
N ILE A 94 15.68 -8.04 3.11
CA ILE A 94 14.79 -9.17 2.82
C ILE A 94 13.82 -9.33 3.98
N ILE A 95 12.53 -9.44 3.66
CA ILE A 95 11.48 -9.76 4.61
C ILE A 95 11.06 -11.22 4.37
N ASP A 96 11.21 -12.04 5.40
CA ASP A 96 10.94 -13.47 5.33
C ASP A 96 9.44 -13.80 5.41
N VAL A 97 9.11 -15.00 4.94
CA VAL A 97 7.73 -15.52 4.85
C VAL A 97 7.02 -15.51 6.20
N GLU A 98 7.72 -15.87 7.28
CA GLU A 98 7.14 -15.87 8.62
C GLU A 98 6.71 -14.46 9.03
N GLU A 99 7.56 -13.46 8.77
CA GLU A 99 7.22 -12.07 9.06
C GLU A 99 6.03 -11.59 8.23
N LEU A 100 6.02 -11.89 6.92
CA LEU A 100 4.91 -11.51 6.04
C LEU A 100 3.58 -12.11 6.50
N ASN A 101 3.57 -13.38 6.91
CA ASN A 101 2.35 -14.00 7.41
C ASN A 101 1.97 -13.50 8.82
N ASN A 102 2.93 -13.03 9.62
CA ASN A 102 2.65 -12.36 10.89
C ASN A 102 2.06 -10.94 10.70
N LEU A 103 2.08 -10.38 9.49
CA LEU A 103 1.33 -9.17 9.16
C LEU A 103 -0.15 -9.46 8.94
N LEU A 104 -0.56 -10.72 8.75
CA LEU A 104 -1.96 -11.05 8.54
C LEU A 104 -2.69 -11.02 9.89
N PHE A 105 -3.65 -10.10 9.99
CA PHE A 105 -4.43 -9.89 11.22
C PHE A 105 -5.57 -10.90 11.38
N ASP A 106 -5.87 -11.63 10.32
CA ASP A 106 -6.92 -12.65 10.30
C ASP A 106 -6.29 -14.03 10.57
N THR A 107 -6.63 -14.62 11.72
CA THR A 107 -6.11 -15.92 12.13
C THR A 107 -6.52 -17.08 11.22
N GLU A 108 -7.52 -16.88 10.37
CA GLU A 108 -7.96 -17.86 9.37
C GLU A 108 -7.10 -17.81 8.09
N LEU A 109 -6.41 -16.69 7.85
CA LEU A 109 -5.50 -16.48 6.73
C LEU A 109 -4.07 -16.81 7.15
N LYS A 110 -3.76 -18.11 7.25
CA LYS A 110 -2.38 -18.59 7.44
C LYS A 110 -1.77 -19.00 6.11
N ASP A 111 -0.47 -18.73 5.96
CA ASP A 111 0.35 -19.16 4.81
C ASP A 111 -0.11 -18.60 3.45
N VAL A 112 -0.67 -17.38 3.44
CA VAL A 112 -1.03 -16.66 2.19
C VAL A 112 0.23 -16.36 1.40
N TRP A 113 1.24 -15.81 2.08
CA TRP A 113 2.53 -15.48 1.47
C TRP A 113 3.42 -16.70 1.49
N LYS A 114 3.94 -17.08 0.32
CA LYS A 114 4.76 -18.31 0.14
C LYS A 114 6.23 -18.04 -0.15
N GLY A 115 6.60 -16.78 -0.37
CA GLY A 115 7.95 -16.37 -0.73
C GLY A 115 8.39 -15.15 0.05
N ARG A 116 9.71 -15.06 0.29
CA ARG A 116 10.34 -13.85 0.80
C ARG A 116 10.24 -12.73 -0.22
N ILE A 117 10.28 -11.49 0.25
CA ILE A 117 10.28 -10.30 -0.61
C ILE A 117 11.46 -9.40 -0.28
N GLU A 118 12.02 -8.78 -1.32
CA GLU A 118 13.01 -7.72 -1.15
C GLU A 118 12.31 -6.45 -0.65
N ALA A 119 12.79 -5.89 0.46
CA ALA A 119 12.23 -4.66 1.03
C ALA A 119 12.24 -3.50 0.01
N LEU A 120 13.24 -3.47 -0.88
CA LEU A 120 13.32 -2.49 -1.97
C LEU A 120 12.07 -2.47 -2.86
N ARG A 121 11.42 -3.62 -3.10
CA ARG A 121 10.20 -3.67 -3.91
C ARG A 121 9.07 -2.90 -3.24
N ILE A 122 8.90 -3.06 -1.92
CA ILE A 122 7.91 -2.32 -1.13
C ILE A 122 8.28 -0.84 -1.06
N LEU A 123 9.55 -0.51 -0.84
CA LEU A 123 10.03 0.87 -0.79
C LEU A 123 9.75 1.63 -2.10
N LYS A 124 9.90 0.97 -3.25
CA LYS A 124 9.50 1.56 -4.54
C LYS A 124 8.01 1.87 -4.59
N VAL A 125 7.13 1.00 -4.07
CA VAL A 125 5.68 1.30 -4.03
C VAL A 125 5.41 2.55 -3.18
N ILE A 126 6.09 2.65 -2.04
CA ILE A 126 6.01 3.81 -1.14
C ILE A 126 6.48 5.08 -1.86
N ASP A 127 7.59 5.03 -2.60
CA ASP A 127 8.06 6.15 -3.44
C ASP A 127 6.99 6.57 -4.46
N TYR A 128 6.37 5.61 -5.14
CA TYR A 128 5.35 5.87 -6.15
C TYR A 128 4.06 6.43 -5.54
N LEU A 129 3.62 5.95 -4.38
CA LEU A 129 2.50 6.53 -3.65
C LEU A 129 2.79 7.98 -3.26
N GLU A 130 4.01 8.26 -2.79
CA GLU A 130 4.44 9.62 -2.45
C GLU A 130 4.44 10.54 -3.69
N MET A 131 5.07 10.11 -4.78
CA MET A 131 5.07 10.83 -6.05
C MET A 131 3.65 11.05 -6.62
N LEU A 132 2.77 10.05 -6.45
CA LEU A 132 1.38 10.11 -6.90
C LEU A 132 0.61 11.23 -6.17
N VAL A 133 0.68 11.25 -4.83
CA VAL A 133 -0.03 12.27 -4.04
C VAL A 133 0.56 13.67 -4.28
N LYS A 134 1.87 13.78 -4.56
CA LYS A 134 2.52 15.04 -4.96
C LYS A 134 2.16 15.50 -6.37
N GLY A 135 1.46 14.66 -7.15
CA GLY A 135 1.11 14.95 -8.53
C GLY A 135 2.30 14.89 -9.49
N GLU A 136 3.39 14.22 -9.11
CA GLU A 136 4.59 14.03 -9.92
C GLU A 136 4.39 12.93 -10.98
N ILE A 137 3.44 12.01 -10.74
CA ILE A 137 3.04 10.99 -11.71
C ILE A 137 2.00 11.55 -12.69
N LYS A 138 2.22 11.30 -13.99
CA LYS A 138 1.34 11.73 -15.09
C LYS A 138 0.77 10.57 -15.93
N ILE A 139 0.96 9.34 -15.47
CA ILE A 139 0.51 8.13 -16.15
C ILE A 139 -1.00 7.97 -15.93
N LYS A 140 -1.71 7.58 -16.99
CA LYS A 140 -3.15 7.28 -16.99
C LYS A 140 -3.39 5.78 -17.11
N VAL A 141 -4.59 5.34 -16.73
CA VAL A 141 -4.99 3.93 -16.83
C VAL A 141 -4.93 3.38 -18.27
N SER A 142 -5.10 4.25 -19.27
CA SER A 142 -5.01 3.88 -20.69
C SER A 142 -3.57 3.70 -21.20
N ASP A 143 -2.59 4.16 -20.43
CA ASP A 143 -1.19 4.10 -20.85
C ASP A 143 -0.68 2.65 -20.73
N PRO A 144 0.29 2.25 -21.56
CA PRO A 144 0.85 0.90 -21.52
C PRO A 144 1.35 0.54 -20.12
N ILE A 145 1.12 -0.71 -19.72
CA ILE A 145 1.66 -1.24 -18.46
C ILE A 145 3.18 -1.20 -18.55
N ASP A 146 3.79 -0.44 -17.66
CA ASP A 146 5.23 -0.42 -17.53
C ASP A 146 5.64 -1.45 -16.47
N TYR A 147 6.15 -2.60 -16.94
CA TYR A 147 6.48 -3.77 -16.10
C TYR A 147 7.75 -3.58 -15.25
N PHE A 148 8.15 -2.37 -14.88
CA PHE A 148 9.32 -2.14 -14.02
C PHE A 148 9.11 -2.56 -12.54
N PHE A 149 8.00 -3.23 -12.21
CA PHE A 149 7.59 -3.66 -10.86
C PHE A 149 7.45 -5.18 -10.71
#